data_AF-A0AAE3QZD6-F1
#
_entry.id   AF-A0AAE3QZD6-F1
#
_cell.length_a   1.000
_cell.length_b   1.000
_cell.length_c   1.000
_cell.angle_alpha   90.00
_cell.angle_beta   90.00
_cell.angle_gamma   90.00
#
_symmetry.space_group_name_H-M   'P 1'
#
loop_
_entity.id
_entity.type
_entity.pdbx_description
1 polymer ?
#
loop_
_entity_poly.entity_id
_entity_poly.type
_entity_poly.pdbx_seq_one_letter_code
_entity_poly.pdbx_strand_id
1 'polypeptide(L)'
;MFLRFFVLLNILLVPFLSKAQRISNSDELGTIITKGGDTLIGDVKQRDSGLLFRSTDNASDKKRISYTDVASFQIGKNKYVYFGSVYKVEKEGKKIGLYSKEITGTNQPTMNTTLNTYYYFKRPDESRLTQIRAVGVVSFKASFKTTVQKYFSDCPDLQRLIEQETFGKNQLVEIVDYYESYCSN
;
A
#
# COMPACT_ATOMS: atom_id res chain seq x y z
N MET A 1 -16.57 -26.13 48.05
CA MET A 1 -16.08 -27.06 47.00
C MET A 1 -16.01 -26.40 45.62
N PHE A 2 -16.99 -25.56 45.23
CA PHE A 2 -17.04 -24.88 43.92
C PHE A 2 -15.83 -24.00 43.55
N LEU A 3 -15.22 -23.28 44.51
CA LEU A 3 -14.12 -22.36 44.20
C LEU A 3 -12.84 -23.06 43.67
N ARG A 4 -12.57 -24.28 44.13
CA ARG A 4 -11.40 -25.06 43.69
C ARG A 4 -11.54 -25.56 42.25
N PHE A 5 -12.76 -25.87 41.83
CA PHE A 5 -13.05 -26.30 40.47
C PHE A 5 -12.84 -25.16 39.45
N PHE A 6 -13.27 -23.94 39.79
CA PHE A 6 -13.07 -22.77 38.93
C PHE A 6 -11.60 -22.40 38.74
N VAL A 7 -10.77 -22.50 39.80
CA VAL A 7 -9.33 -22.20 39.69
C VAL A 7 -8.63 -23.22 38.79
N LEU A 8 -8.94 -24.51 38.94
CA LEU A 8 -8.36 -25.55 38.07
C LEU A 8 -8.81 -25.43 36.62
N LEU A 9 -10.09 -25.08 36.38
CA LEU A 9 -10.61 -24.86 35.03
C LEU A 9 -9.93 -23.66 34.35
N ASN A 10 -9.71 -22.56 35.08
CA ASN A 10 -9.01 -21.40 34.53
C ASN A 10 -7.56 -21.72 34.17
N ILE A 11 -6.83 -22.46 35.02
CA ILE A 11 -5.45 -22.87 34.75
C ILE A 11 -5.36 -23.78 33.51
N LEU A 12 -6.35 -24.64 33.28
CA LEU A 12 -6.44 -25.51 32.11
C LEU A 12 -6.74 -24.74 30.81
N LEU A 13 -7.40 -23.58 30.87
CA LEU A 13 -7.78 -22.80 29.69
C LEU A 13 -6.73 -21.78 29.24
N VAL A 14 -5.79 -21.36 30.11
CA VAL A 14 -4.70 -20.42 29.76
C VAL A 14 -3.90 -20.85 28.51
N PRO A 15 -3.45 -22.11 28.34
CA PRO A 15 -2.66 -22.49 27.17
C PRO A 15 -3.45 -22.47 25.85
N PHE A 16 -4.77 -22.61 25.89
CA PHE A 16 -5.62 -22.51 24.70
C PHE A 16 -5.81 -21.06 24.26
N LEU A 17 -5.93 -20.13 25.21
CA LEU A 17 -6.01 -18.70 24.92
C LEU A 17 -4.69 -18.18 24.30
N SER A 18 -3.54 -18.69 24.75
CA SER A 18 -2.23 -18.32 24.18
C SER A 18 -2.02 -18.79 22.73
N LYS A 19 -2.62 -19.92 22.32
CA LYS A 19 -2.54 -20.42 20.94
C LYS A 19 -3.48 -19.66 20.00
N ALA A 20 -4.68 -19.32 20.46
CA ALA A 20 -5.65 -18.55 19.67
C ALA A 20 -5.16 -17.12 19.38
N GLN A 21 -4.45 -16.48 20.34
CA GLN A 21 -3.91 -15.13 20.16
C GLN A 21 -2.73 -15.05 19.17
N ARG A 22 -2.04 -16.16 18.89
CA ARG A 22 -0.97 -16.20 17.88
C ARG A 22 -1.49 -16.20 16.44
N ILE A 23 -2.70 -16.70 16.21
CA ILE A 23 -3.29 -16.81 14.85
C ILE A 23 -3.88 -15.46 14.39
N SER A 24 -4.14 -14.53 15.31
CA SER A 24 -4.93 -13.33 14.98
C SER A 24 -4.17 -12.20 14.29
N ASN A 25 -2.83 -12.23 14.19
CA ASN A 25 -2.06 -11.04 13.80
C ASN A 25 -1.04 -11.21 12.65
N SER A 26 -0.84 -12.40 12.06
CA SER A 26 0.25 -12.57 11.06
C SER A 26 0.01 -13.48 9.86
N ASP A 27 -1.18 -14.07 9.68
CA ASP A 27 -1.32 -15.19 8.75
C ASP A 27 -2.21 -14.87 7.52
N GLU A 28 -2.40 -13.58 7.18
CA GLU A 28 -2.90 -13.28 5.84
C GLU A 28 -1.79 -13.63 4.83
N LEU A 29 -1.97 -14.74 4.12
CA LEU A 29 -1.09 -15.17 3.04
C LEU A 29 -0.91 -14.01 2.05
N GLY A 30 0.34 -13.73 1.72
CA GLY A 30 0.69 -12.80 0.66
C GLY A 30 0.68 -13.48 -0.70
N THR A 31 0.52 -12.66 -1.73
CA THR A 31 0.55 -13.10 -3.13
C THR A 31 1.66 -12.35 -3.86
N ILE A 32 2.44 -13.02 -4.71
CA ILE A 32 3.40 -12.40 -5.61
C ILE A 32 3.02 -12.80 -7.04
N ILE A 33 2.85 -11.80 -7.91
CA ILE A 33 2.67 -11.99 -9.34
C ILE A 33 3.98 -11.61 -10.03
N THR A 34 4.64 -12.57 -10.67
CA THR A 34 5.89 -12.31 -11.39
C THR A 34 5.61 -11.61 -12.72
N LYS A 35 6.64 -11.01 -13.33
CA LYS A 35 6.53 -10.47 -14.70
C LYS A 35 6.26 -11.54 -15.76
N GLY A 36 6.56 -12.80 -15.46
CA GLY A 36 6.20 -13.95 -16.31
C GLY A 36 4.74 -14.37 -16.20
N GLY A 37 4.00 -13.84 -15.21
CA GLY A 37 2.59 -14.19 -14.96
C GLY A 37 2.39 -15.25 -13.88
N ASP A 38 3.47 -15.83 -13.34
CA ASP A 38 3.37 -16.81 -12.26
C ASP A 38 2.81 -16.18 -10.99
N THR A 39 1.97 -16.92 -10.29
CA THR A 39 1.39 -16.51 -9.01
C THR A 39 1.94 -17.39 -7.89
N LEU A 40 2.58 -16.77 -6.90
CA LEU A 40 3.10 -17.43 -5.71
C LEU A 40 2.26 -17.00 -4.50
N ILE A 41 1.80 -17.96 -3.69
CA ILE A 41 0.96 -17.70 -2.50
C ILE A 41 1.69 -18.25 -1.28
N GLY A 42 1.88 -17.43 -0.24
CA GLY A 42 2.68 -17.80 0.94
C GLY A 42 2.96 -16.66 1.91
N ASP A 43 3.88 -16.86 2.86
CA ASP A 43 4.36 -15.78 3.74
C ASP A 43 5.31 -14.87 2.95
N VAL A 44 4.91 -13.61 2.75
CA VAL A 44 5.63 -12.60 1.97
C VAL A 44 6.12 -11.48 2.89
N LYS A 45 7.43 -11.23 2.89
CA LYS A 45 8.05 -10.15 3.66
C LYS A 45 8.91 -9.26 2.78
N GLN A 46 8.72 -7.95 2.88
CA GLN A 46 9.59 -6.99 2.20
C GLN A 46 10.99 -6.96 2.83
N ARG A 47 11.99 -6.75 1.98
CA ARG A 47 13.41 -6.57 2.31
C ARG A 47 13.98 -5.51 1.36
N ASP A 48 15.10 -4.90 1.72
CA ASP A 48 15.67 -3.79 0.94
C ASP A 48 15.93 -4.14 -0.54
N SER A 49 16.29 -5.40 -0.82
CA SER A 49 16.63 -5.88 -2.17
C SER A 49 15.54 -6.71 -2.85
N GLY A 50 14.35 -6.86 -2.25
CA GLY A 50 13.32 -7.73 -2.82
C GLY A 50 12.31 -8.27 -1.81
N LEU A 51 11.74 -9.42 -2.14
CA LEU A 51 10.76 -10.13 -1.32
C LEU A 51 11.38 -11.42 -0.77
N LEU A 52 11.17 -11.67 0.51
CA LEU A 52 11.35 -13.00 1.10
C LEU A 52 10.00 -13.71 1.04
N PHE A 53 9.94 -14.80 0.29
CA PHE A 53 8.79 -15.66 0.14
C PHE A 53 9.02 -16.98 0.87
N ARG A 54 7.99 -17.51 1.53
CA ARG A 54 7.96 -18.87 2.09
C ARG A 54 6.67 -19.56 1.70
N SER A 55 6.80 -20.74 1.10
CA SER A 55 5.65 -21.54 0.65
C SER A 55 4.77 -22.01 1.82
N THR A 56 3.47 -22.13 1.58
CA THR A 56 2.51 -22.74 2.52
C THR A 56 2.73 -24.24 2.65
N ASP A 57 3.17 -24.89 1.58
CA ASP A 57 3.31 -26.35 1.53
C ASP A 57 4.57 -26.83 2.24
N ASN A 58 5.60 -25.97 2.29
CA ASN A 58 6.86 -26.26 2.94
C ASN A 58 7.47 -25.01 3.59
N ALA A 59 7.33 -24.89 4.91
CA ALA A 59 7.86 -23.75 5.66
C ALA A 59 9.39 -23.63 5.65
N SER A 60 10.12 -24.70 5.28
CA SER A 60 11.57 -24.67 5.12
C SER A 60 11.99 -24.08 3.77
N ASP A 61 11.10 -24.10 2.77
CA ASP A 61 11.35 -23.52 1.46
C ASP A 61 11.22 -22.00 1.50
N LYS A 62 12.36 -21.32 1.56
CA LYS A 62 12.47 -19.86 1.59
C LYS A 62 13.17 -19.40 0.32
N LYS A 63 12.49 -18.53 -0.44
CA LYS A 63 13.02 -17.96 -1.67
C LYS A 63 13.16 -16.44 -1.54
N ARG A 64 14.27 -15.89 -2.02
CA ARG A 64 14.40 -14.45 -2.27
C ARG A 64 14.03 -14.16 -3.72
N ILE A 65 13.19 -13.15 -3.93
CA ILE A 65 12.72 -12.74 -5.25
C ILE A 65 13.06 -11.27 -5.43
N SER A 66 13.75 -10.93 -6.52
CA SER A 66 14.10 -9.53 -6.83
C SER A 66 12.85 -8.74 -7.20
N TYR A 67 12.77 -7.47 -6.80
CA TYR A 67 11.69 -6.59 -7.24
C TYR A 67 11.64 -6.41 -8.77
N THR A 68 12.77 -6.57 -9.46
CA THR A 68 12.84 -6.50 -10.92
C THR A 68 12.03 -7.59 -11.61
N ASP A 69 11.76 -8.70 -10.92
CA ASP A 69 11.09 -9.88 -11.48
C ASP A 69 9.62 -9.93 -11.05
N VAL A 70 9.18 -8.98 -10.21
CA VAL A 70 7.84 -8.88 -9.66
C VAL A 70 7.03 -7.86 -10.44
N ALA A 71 5.85 -8.25 -10.91
CA ALA A 71 4.88 -7.33 -11.49
C ALA A 71 4.08 -6.63 -10.37
N SER A 72 3.54 -7.41 -9.43
CA SER A 72 2.86 -6.90 -8.25
C SER A 72 2.93 -7.89 -7.09
N PHE A 73 2.68 -7.43 -5.87
CA PHE A 73 2.56 -8.30 -4.72
C PHE A 73 1.58 -7.74 -3.70
N GLN A 74 1.06 -8.60 -2.83
CA GLN A 74 0.10 -8.26 -1.80
C GLN A 74 0.58 -8.81 -0.45
N ILE A 75 0.51 -7.99 0.60
CA ILE A 75 0.81 -8.36 1.99
C ILE A 75 -0.37 -7.90 2.83
N GLY A 76 -1.13 -8.88 3.33
CA GLY A 76 -2.44 -8.63 3.91
C GLY A 76 -3.37 -7.90 2.94
N LYS A 77 -3.93 -6.76 3.37
CA LYS A 77 -4.81 -5.92 2.54
C LYS A 77 -4.09 -4.97 1.59
N ASN A 78 -2.77 -4.85 1.71
CA ASN A 78 -2.01 -3.87 0.93
C ASN A 78 -1.45 -4.51 -0.33
N LYS A 79 -1.78 -3.93 -1.48
CA LYS A 79 -1.21 -4.27 -2.79
C LYS A 79 -0.06 -3.32 -3.12
N TYR A 80 0.97 -3.83 -3.79
CA TYR A 80 2.17 -3.11 -4.17
C TYR A 80 2.56 -3.44 -5.61
N VAL A 81 3.23 -2.49 -6.27
CA VAL A 81 3.70 -2.59 -7.66
C VAL A 81 5.11 -2.03 -7.79
N TYR A 82 5.87 -2.51 -8.78
CA TYR A 82 7.24 -2.06 -9.03
C TYR A 82 7.36 -1.23 -10.31
N PHE A 83 7.67 0.06 -10.15
CA PHE A 83 7.94 1.00 -11.25
C PHE A 83 9.36 1.58 -11.15
N GLY A 84 10.37 0.70 -11.02
CA GLY A 84 11.75 1.08 -10.65
C GLY A 84 11.93 1.30 -9.14
N SER A 85 10.83 1.43 -8.41
CA SER A 85 10.73 1.39 -6.95
C SER A 85 9.42 0.70 -6.57
N VAL A 86 9.31 0.27 -5.31
CA VAL A 86 8.05 -0.24 -4.75
C VAL A 86 7.12 0.92 -4.45
N TYR A 87 5.87 0.79 -4.87
CA TYR A 87 4.76 1.69 -4.55
C TYR A 87 3.60 0.89 -4.01
N LYS A 88 2.93 1.40 -2.98
CA LYS A 88 1.65 0.86 -2.51
C LYS A 88 0.54 1.35 -3.45
N VAL A 89 -0.38 0.46 -3.79
CA VAL A 89 -1.58 0.78 -4.54
C VAL A 89 -2.64 1.24 -3.54
N GLU A 90 -3.01 2.51 -3.59
CA GLU A 90 -4.09 3.04 -2.74
C GLU A 90 -5.45 2.85 -3.42
N LYS A 91 -5.49 3.00 -4.75
CA LYS A 91 -6.67 2.74 -5.57
C LYS A 91 -6.24 2.34 -6.99
N GLU A 92 -6.83 1.27 -7.50
CA GLU A 92 -6.63 0.82 -8.88
C GLU A 92 -7.94 1.03 -9.67
N GLY A 93 -7.86 1.85 -10.72
CA GLY A 93 -8.94 2.11 -11.66
C GLY A 93 -8.58 1.63 -13.07
N LYS A 94 -9.55 1.64 -13.98
CA LYS A 94 -9.34 1.24 -15.38
C LYS A 94 -8.64 2.33 -16.18
N LYS A 95 -8.87 3.60 -15.82
CA LYS A 95 -8.38 4.79 -16.52
C LYS A 95 -7.26 5.48 -15.75
N ILE A 96 -7.23 5.32 -14.43
CA ILE A 96 -6.20 5.91 -13.56
C ILE A 96 -5.97 5.06 -12.31
N GLY A 97 -4.71 4.95 -11.89
CA GLY A 97 -4.32 4.42 -10.59
C GLY A 97 -3.77 5.50 -9.66
N LEU A 98 -4.03 5.37 -8.36
CA LEU A 98 -3.41 6.12 -7.28
C LEU A 98 -2.44 5.23 -6.51
N TYR A 99 -1.22 5.73 -6.38
CA TYR A 99 -0.12 5.04 -5.74
C TYR A 99 0.51 5.91 -4.65
N SER A 100 1.05 5.29 -3.63
CA SER A 100 1.83 5.97 -2.60
C SER A 100 3.20 5.33 -2.40
N LYS A 101 4.15 6.14 -1.93
CA LYS A 101 5.48 5.68 -1.52
C LYS A 101 5.88 6.41 -0.25
N GLU A 102 6.23 5.62 0.75
CA GLU A 102 6.80 6.13 1.99
C GLU A 102 8.32 6.21 1.85
N ILE A 103 8.88 7.36 2.21
CA ILE A 103 10.32 7.59 2.26
C ILE A 103 10.66 8.07 3.66
N THR A 104 11.45 7.25 4.33
CA THR A 104 12.00 7.57 5.64
C THR A 104 13.21 8.48 5.48
N GLY A 105 13.13 9.70 6.02
CA GLY A 105 14.25 10.64 6.04
C GLY A 105 14.90 10.66 7.42
N THR A 106 16.23 10.54 7.46
CA THR A 106 17.03 10.81 8.66
C THR A 106 17.46 12.27 8.66
N ASN A 107 16.72 13.13 9.35
CA ASN A 107 17.14 14.50 9.62
C ASN A 107 17.96 14.52 10.91
N GLN A 108 19.29 14.53 10.78
CA GLN A 108 20.26 14.71 11.87
C GLN A 108 20.34 13.61 12.96
N PRO A 109 21.43 13.57 13.75
CA PRO A 109 21.73 12.47 14.69
C PRO A 109 20.77 12.34 15.88
N THR A 110 19.88 13.31 16.09
CA THR A 110 18.95 13.36 17.24
C THR A 110 17.57 12.81 16.86
N MET A 111 17.53 11.51 16.56
CA MET A 111 16.45 10.53 16.82
C MET A 111 14.96 10.86 16.54
N ASN A 112 14.60 11.67 15.55
CA ASN A 112 13.21 11.69 15.05
C ASN A 112 13.14 11.31 13.57
N THR A 113 12.82 10.05 13.33
CA THR A 113 12.56 9.51 12.00
C THR A 113 11.30 10.17 11.43
N THR A 114 11.47 11.00 10.40
CA THR A 114 10.32 11.60 9.72
C THR A 114 9.87 10.68 8.58
N LEU A 115 8.62 10.26 8.62
CA LEU A 115 7.97 9.58 7.50
C LEU A 115 7.41 10.62 6.54
N ASN A 116 7.86 10.59 5.28
CA ASN A 116 7.26 11.36 4.21
C ASN A 116 6.51 10.42 3.27
N THR A 117 5.23 10.68 3.02
CA THR A 117 4.40 9.90 2.09
C THR A 117 4.17 10.71 0.82
N TYR A 118 4.58 10.15 -0.31
CA TYR A 118 4.41 10.74 -1.63
C TYR A 118 3.28 10.03 -2.35
N TYR A 119 2.40 10.79 -3.00
CA TYR A 119 1.28 10.26 -3.78
C TYR A 119 1.49 10.54 -5.27
N TYR A 120 1.07 9.59 -6.09
CA TYR A 120 1.28 9.59 -7.53
C TYR A 120 0.04 9.11 -8.25
N PHE A 121 -0.23 9.71 -9.41
CA PHE A 121 -1.16 9.17 -10.39
C PHE A 121 -0.43 8.51 -11.54
N LYS A 122 -1.10 7.57 -12.21
CA LYS A 122 -0.67 6.98 -13.48
C LYS A 122 -1.88 6.55 -14.30
N ARG A 123 -1.92 6.92 -15.59
CA ARG A 123 -2.84 6.34 -16.59
C ARG A 123 -2.28 5.04 -17.17
N PRO A 124 -3.10 4.16 -17.78
CA PRO A 124 -2.61 2.93 -18.42
C PRO A 124 -1.54 3.15 -19.49
N ASP A 125 -1.71 4.18 -20.32
CA ASP A 125 -0.83 4.55 -21.44
C ASP A 125 0.44 5.31 -21.03
N GLU A 126 0.49 5.83 -19.81
CA GLU A 126 1.66 6.52 -19.29
C GLU A 126 2.77 5.54 -18.89
N SER A 127 4.02 5.88 -19.23
CA SER A 127 5.19 5.10 -18.82
C SER A 127 5.74 5.49 -17.44
N ARG A 128 5.31 6.63 -16.89
CA ARG A 128 5.86 7.22 -15.67
C ARG A 128 4.74 7.65 -14.72
N LEU A 129 5.03 7.57 -13.43
CA LEU A 129 4.19 8.11 -12.37
C LEU A 129 4.29 9.63 -12.33
N THR A 130 3.16 10.32 -12.20
CA THR A 130 3.13 11.76 -11.95
C THR A 130 2.90 12.02 -10.47
N GLN A 131 3.88 12.61 -9.78
CA GLN A 131 3.75 12.98 -8.38
C GLN A 131 2.78 14.15 -8.22
N ILE A 132 1.81 14.00 -7.32
CA ILE A 132 0.76 15.01 -7.08
C ILE A 132 0.87 15.68 -5.72
N ARG A 133 1.44 14.98 -4.73
CA ARG A 133 1.50 15.46 -3.35
C ARG A 133 2.64 14.78 -2.59
N ALA A 134 3.21 15.54 -1.64
CA ALA A 134 3.99 14.99 -0.53
C ALA A 134 3.30 15.35 0.81
N VAL A 135 3.31 14.42 1.76
CA VAL A 135 2.85 14.58 3.14
C VAL A 135 4.05 14.33 4.05
N GLY A 136 4.37 15.25 4.95
CA GLY A 136 5.51 15.15 5.86
C GLY A 136 6.21 16.50 6.04
N VAL A 137 7.48 16.47 6.43
CA VAL A 137 8.30 17.68 6.66
C VAL A 137 8.67 18.36 5.34
N VAL A 138 8.77 17.58 4.26
CA VAL A 138 9.06 18.14 2.94
C VAL A 138 7.75 18.62 2.32
N SER A 139 7.55 19.93 2.28
CA SER A 139 6.45 20.56 1.53
C SER A 139 6.77 20.58 0.04
N PHE A 140 5.79 20.20 -0.78
CA PHE A 140 5.92 20.28 -2.23
C PHE A 140 5.89 21.76 -2.66
N LYS A 141 6.85 22.19 -3.50
CA LYS A 141 6.92 23.59 -3.94
C LYS A 141 5.76 23.99 -4.84
N ALA A 142 5.21 23.05 -5.62
CA ALA A 142 4.03 23.31 -6.44
C ALA A 142 2.75 23.12 -5.64
N SER A 143 1.72 23.92 -5.93
CA SER A 143 0.43 23.74 -5.30
C SER A 143 -0.20 22.42 -5.79
N PHE A 144 -0.83 21.69 -4.87
CA PHE A 144 -1.63 20.50 -5.18
C PHE A 144 -2.62 20.81 -6.32
N LYS A 145 -3.35 21.93 -6.17
CA LYS A 145 -4.35 22.43 -7.13
C LYS A 145 -3.79 22.53 -8.55
N THR A 146 -2.66 23.23 -8.74
CA THR A 146 -2.03 23.39 -10.06
C THR A 146 -1.62 22.05 -10.67
N THR A 147 -1.05 21.15 -9.86
CA THR A 147 -0.56 19.86 -10.35
C THR A 147 -1.71 18.97 -10.80
N VAL A 148 -2.76 18.88 -9.98
CA VAL A 148 -3.94 18.07 -10.26
C VAL A 148 -4.75 18.65 -11.42
N GLN A 149 -4.95 19.97 -11.48
CA GLN A 149 -5.63 20.61 -12.63
C GLN A 149 -4.90 20.34 -13.94
N LYS A 150 -3.56 20.41 -13.95
CA LYS A 150 -2.77 20.08 -15.14
C LYS A 150 -2.93 18.61 -15.54
N TYR A 151 -2.86 17.71 -14.57
CA TYR A 151 -2.96 16.27 -14.81
C TYR A 151 -4.34 15.84 -15.33
N PHE A 152 -5.41 16.50 -14.88
CA PHE A 152 -6.80 16.24 -15.29
C PHE A 152 -7.33 17.28 -16.27
N SER A 153 -6.47 17.77 -17.18
CA SER A 153 -6.85 18.78 -18.18
C SER A 153 -7.86 18.29 -19.22
N ASP A 154 -8.07 16.98 -19.29
CA ASP A 154 -9.05 16.30 -20.11
C ASP A 154 -10.43 16.15 -19.45
N CYS A 155 -10.61 16.56 -18.18
CA CYS A 155 -11.91 16.51 -17.50
C CYS A 155 -12.29 17.87 -16.87
N PRO A 156 -12.91 18.78 -17.64
CA PRO A 156 -13.25 20.14 -17.18
C PRO A 156 -14.11 20.17 -15.91
N ASP A 157 -15.04 19.21 -15.75
CA ASP A 157 -15.88 19.13 -14.56
C ASP A 157 -15.08 18.81 -13.29
N LEU A 158 -14.13 17.86 -13.38
CA LEU A 158 -13.24 17.57 -12.26
C LEU A 158 -12.36 18.78 -11.94
N GLN A 159 -11.84 19.48 -12.95
CA GLN A 159 -11.06 20.71 -12.74
C GLN A 159 -11.85 21.77 -11.98
N ARG A 160 -13.13 21.95 -12.31
CA ARG A 160 -14.03 22.88 -11.60
C ARG A 160 -14.23 22.49 -10.14
N LEU A 161 -14.42 21.20 -9.84
CA LEU A 161 -14.56 20.70 -8.47
C LEU A 161 -13.28 20.90 -7.65
N ILE A 162 -12.11 20.77 -8.27
CA ILE A 162 -10.82 21.08 -7.64
C ILE A 162 -10.66 22.60 -7.45
N GLU A 163 -11.08 23.40 -8.42
CA GLU A 163 -11.02 24.87 -8.34
C GLU A 163 -11.84 25.40 -7.16
N GLN A 164 -13.04 24.84 -6.98
CA GLN A 164 -13.99 25.14 -5.91
C GLN A 164 -13.66 24.46 -4.57
N GLU A 165 -12.49 23.81 -4.45
CA GLU A 165 -12.04 23.10 -3.25
C GLU A 165 -13.01 22.00 -2.75
N THR A 166 -13.89 21.50 -3.62
CA THR A 166 -14.76 20.35 -3.31
C THR A 166 -13.92 19.08 -3.17
N PHE A 167 -12.89 18.95 -4.01
CA PHE A 167 -11.85 17.94 -3.89
C PHE A 167 -10.52 18.57 -3.49
N GLY A 168 -10.13 18.33 -2.24
CA GLY A 168 -8.87 18.76 -1.65
C GLY A 168 -7.80 17.67 -1.64
N LYS A 169 -6.64 18.05 -1.14
CA LYS A 169 -5.42 17.21 -1.07
C LYS A 169 -5.60 15.87 -0.34
N ASN A 170 -6.59 15.77 0.54
CA ASN A 170 -6.88 14.57 1.35
C ASN A 170 -7.88 13.62 0.69
N GLN A 171 -8.54 14.04 -0.40
CA GLN A 171 -9.62 13.28 -1.07
C GLN A 171 -9.11 12.64 -2.37
N LEU A 172 -7.89 12.08 -2.33
CA LEU A 172 -7.23 11.56 -3.53
C LEU A 172 -7.96 10.33 -4.10
N VAL A 173 -8.56 9.51 -3.23
CA VAL A 173 -9.30 8.31 -3.64
C VAL A 173 -10.59 8.72 -4.33
N GLU A 174 -11.29 9.71 -3.78
CA GLU A 174 -12.53 10.26 -4.31
C GLU A 174 -12.32 10.95 -5.65
N ILE A 175 -11.17 11.63 -5.83
CA ILE A 175 -10.77 12.18 -7.14
C ILE A 175 -10.63 11.06 -8.18
N VAL A 176 -9.99 9.93 -7.83
CA VAL A 176 -9.89 8.76 -8.72
C VAL A 176 -11.27 8.20 -9.03
N ASP A 177 -12.11 7.99 -8.01
CA ASP A 177 -13.45 7.43 -8.18
C ASP A 177 -14.35 8.34 -9.05
N TYR A 178 -14.24 9.65 -8.88
CA TYR A 178 -14.93 10.61 -9.73
C TYR A 178 -14.43 10.54 -11.17
N TYR A 179 -13.10 10.52 -11.38
CA TYR A 179 -12.54 10.42 -12.73
C TYR A 179 -12.94 9.11 -13.40
N GLU A 180 -12.89 7.99 -12.70
CA GLU A 180 -13.34 6.70 -13.23
C GLU A 180 -14.81 6.71 -13.66
N SER A 181 -15.68 7.37 -12.89
CA SER A 181 -17.13 7.34 -13.09
C SER A 181 -17.64 8.38 -14.09
N TYR A 182 -17.08 9.59 -14.09
CA TYR A 182 -17.64 10.74 -14.78
C TYR A 182 -16.71 11.32 -15.86
N CYS A 183 -15.42 11.01 -15.79
CA CYS A 183 -14.46 11.44 -16.79
C CYS A 183 -14.16 10.26 -17.71
N SER A 184 -14.91 10.12 -18.80
CA SER A 184 -14.46 9.56 -20.07
C SER A 184 -15.59 9.68 -21.09
N ASN A 185 -15.40 10.63 -22.00
CA ASN A 185 -15.44 10.33 -23.42
C ASN A 185 -13.98 10.16 -23.89
#